data_AF-A0A484YJR0-F1
#
_entry.id   AF-A0A484YJR0-F1
#
_cell.length_a   1.000
_cell.length_b   1.000
_cell.length_c   1.000
_cell.angle_alpha   90.00
_cell.angle_beta   90.00
_cell.angle_gamma   90.00
#
_symmetry.space_group_name_H-M   'P 1'
#
loop_
_entity.id
_entity.type
_entity.pdbx_description
1 polymer ?
#
loop_
_entity_poly.entity_id
_entity_poly.type
_entity_poly.pdbx_seq_one_letter_code
_entity_poly.pdbx_strand_id
1 'polypeptide(L)'
;MGARQSRWSERLWQQMTMRRGGDNEWFEVTYHQSMSKKWWGAQSTTGIYRRFLVRRGLSDRVLKGVALSIFMSTSHQFESLQAFWPYVVITDSGYSAEDLVSNLFGFCQAVDYTDYTSFLHICPKEQAWRIWDYYGPVGQFKNKSVLPLLFPDPADTSCTHQPYSGSLPAFMSLIEPVADPHIIRELRI
;
A
#
# COMPACT_ATOMS: atom_id res chain seq x y z
N MET A 1 -10.96 3.61 7.39
CA MET A 1 -10.51 2.62 6.38
C MET A 1 -9.20 1.91 6.77
N GLY A 2 -8.30 2.54 7.56
CA GLY A 2 -6.99 1.98 7.94
C GLY A 2 -6.98 0.67 8.75
N ALA A 3 -7.88 0.46 9.71
CA ALA A 3 -7.88 -0.73 10.58
C ALA A 3 -8.14 -2.07 9.86
N ARG A 4 -8.70 -2.03 8.65
CA ARG A 4 -8.90 -3.24 7.83
C ARG A 4 -7.63 -3.63 7.06
N GLN A 5 -6.78 -2.66 6.72
CA GLN A 5 -5.59 -2.84 5.89
C GLN A 5 -4.35 -3.24 6.70
N SER A 6 -4.26 -2.78 7.95
CA SER A 6 -3.27 -3.26 8.91
C SER A 6 -3.40 -4.78 9.14
N ARG A 7 -4.63 -5.28 9.33
CA ARG A 7 -4.89 -6.73 9.53
C ARG A 7 -4.46 -7.60 8.34
N TRP A 8 -4.55 -7.09 7.11
CA TRP A 8 -4.07 -7.83 5.93
C TRP A 8 -2.54 -7.86 5.88
N SER A 9 -1.90 -6.74 6.18
CA SER A 9 -0.44 -6.62 6.24
C SER A 9 0.15 -7.51 7.33
N GLU A 10 -0.45 -7.52 8.52
CA GLU A 10 -0.09 -8.40 9.64
C GLU A 10 -0.20 -9.87 9.25
N ARG A 11 -1.31 -10.29 8.62
CA ARG A 11 -1.51 -11.68 8.19
C ARG A 11 -0.55 -12.09 7.08
N LEU A 12 -0.25 -11.19 6.15
CA LEU A 12 0.73 -11.43 5.11
C LEU A 12 2.11 -11.63 5.73
N TRP A 13 2.51 -10.74 6.65
CA TRP A 13 3.80 -10.83 7.34
C TRP A 13 3.91 -12.06 8.24
N GLN A 14 2.82 -12.46 8.91
CA GLN A 14 2.76 -13.72 9.65
C GLN A 14 3.02 -14.94 8.76
N GLN A 15 2.47 -14.98 7.55
CA GLN A 15 2.77 -16.07 6.60
C GLN A 15 4.25 -16.07 6.18
N MET A 16 4.85 -14.89 5.97
CA MET A 16 6.27 -14.76 5.65
C MET A 16 7.20 -15.22 6.77
N THR A 17 6.81 -14.99 8.03
CA THR A 17 7.60 -15.41 9.20
C THR A 17 7.40 -16.90 9.51
N MET A 18 6.18 -17.42 9.37
CA MET A 18 5.87 -18.84 9.62
C MET A 18 6.40 -19.78 8.52
N ARG A 19 6.47 -19.33 7.26
CA ARG A 19 7.04 -20.06 6.11
C ARG A 19 6.44 -21.48 5.94
N ARG A 20 5.11 -21.60 6.04
CA ARG A 20 4.37 -22.88 5.99
C ARG A 20 3.96 -23.28 4.58
N GLY A 21 3.65 -24.57 4.39
CA GLY A 21 3.24 -25.14 3.10
C GLY A 21 4.39 -25.26 2.09
N GLY A 22 4.07 -25.69 0.87
CA GLY A 22 5.06 -25.89 -0.19
C GLY A 22 5.98 -27.09 0.04
N ASP A 23 7.22 -26.97 -0.42
CA ASP A 23 8.26 -28.00 -0.38
C ASP A 23 9.53 -27.51 0.35
N ASN A 24 10.68 -28.15 0.12
CA ASN A 24 11.95 -27.78 0.75
C ASN A 24 12.58 -26.48 0.20
N GLU A 25 12.16 -26.02 -0.98
CA GLU A 25 12.66 -24.81 -1.63
C GLU A 25 11.68 -23.64 -1.52
N TRP A 26 10.38 -23.91 -1.45
CA TRP A 26 9.32 -22.92 -1.52
C TRP A 26 8.33 -23.06 -0.36
N PHE A 27 7.78 -21.94 0.09
CA PHE A 27 6.63 -21.91 0.99
C PHE A 27 5.48 -21.15 0.35
N GLU A 28 4.26 -21.44 0.80
CA GLU A 28 3.07 -20.85 0.21
C GLU A 28 2.63 -19.62 0.99
N VAL A 29 2.23 -18.58 0.25
CA VAL A 29 1.64 -17.36 0.78
C VAL A 29 0.33 -17.10 0.08
N THR A 30 -0.71 -16.88 0.85
CA THR A 30 -2.03 -16.53 0.34
C THR A 30 -2.35 -15.09 0.71
N TYR A 31 -2.87 -14.34 -0.25
CA TYR A 31 -3.33 -12.99 -0.03
C TYR A 31 -4.79 -12.88 -0.47
N HIS A 32 -5.63 -12.43 0.45
CA HIS A 32 -7.05 -12.25 0.23
C HIS A 32 -7.42 -10.80 0.53
N GLN A 33 -7.93 -10.08 -0.48
CA GLN A 33 -8.46 -8.74 -0.30
C GLN A 33 -9.92 -8.74 -0.77
N SER A 34 -10.85 -8.48 0.15
CA SER A 34 -12.24 -8.23 -0.22
C SER A 34 -12.50 -6.74 -0.29
N MET A 35 -12.94 -6.27 -1.47
CA MET A 35 -13.49 -4.93 -1.63
C MET A 35 -15.02 -5.03 -1.68
N SER A 36 -15.69 -4.34 -0.76
CA SER A 36 -17.13 -4.09 -0.85
C SER A 36 -17.33 -2.75 -1.56
N LYS A 37 -17.81 -2.77 -2.80
CA LYS A 37 -18.20 -1.55 -3.52
C LYS A 37 -19.72 -1.43 -3.43
N LYS A 38 -20.21 -0.34 -2.83
CA LYS A 38 -21.64 -0.02 -2.77
C LYS A 38 -21.98 0.82 -4.00
N TRP A 39 -22.82 0.31 -4.89
CA TRP A 39 -23.23 1.00 -6.12
C TRP A 39 -24.75 0.84 -6.29
N TRP A 40 -25.49 1.95 -6.37
CA TRP A 40 -26.97 1.99 -6.45
C TRP A 40 -27.72 1.04 -5.49
N GLY A 41 -27.34 1.01 -4.21
CA GLY A 41 -28.03 0.17 -3.21
C GLY A 41 -27.67 -1.33 -3.25
N ALA A 42 -26.96 -1.80 -4.29
CA ALA A 42 -26.40 -3.14 -4.36
C ALA A 42 -24.97 -3.15 -3.78
N GLN A 43 -24.69 -4.08 -2.88
CA GLN A 43 -23.35 -4.33 -2.36
C GLN A 43 -22.72 -5.47 -3.17
N SER A 44 -21.83 -5.12 -4.10
CA SER A 44 -21.00 -6.13 -4.76
C SER A 44 -19.73 -6.31 -3.94
N THR A 45 -19.50 -7.53 -3.44
CA THR A 45 -18.25 -7.89 -2.75
C THR A 45 -17.41 -8.67 -3.73
N THR A 46 -16.43 -8.02 -4.34
CA THR A 46 -15.42 -8.69 -5.16
C THR A 46 -14.23 -8.99 -4.27
N GLY A 47 -13.99 -10.29 -4.04
CA GLY A 47 -12.81 -10.79 -3.35
C GLY A 47 -11.74 -11.16 -4.35
N ILE A 48 -10.55 -10.57 -4.22
CA ILE A 48 -9.36 -11.10 -4.85
C ILE A 48 -8.72 -12.09 -3.90
N TYR A 49 -8.53 -13.31 -4.38
CA TYR A 49 -7.74 -14.34 -3.74
C TYR A 49 -6.56 -14.68 -4.65
N ARG A 50 -5.34 -14.53 -4.13
CA ARG A 50 -4.09 -14.83 -4.86
C ARG A 50 -3.22 -15.73 -4.03
N ARG A 51 -2.52 -16.65 -4.70
CA ARG A 51 -1.57 -17.59 -4.10
C ARG A 51 -0.20 -17.36 -4.69
N PHE A 52 0.82 -17.41 -3.84
CA PHE A 52 2.21 -17.21 -4.21
C PHE A 52 3.08 -18.30 -3.62
N LEU A 53 4.13 -18.69 -4.35
CA LEU A 53 5.27 -19.43 -3.83
C LEU A 53 6.39 -18.45 -3.56
N VAL A 54 6.95 -18.50 -2.36
CA VAL A 54 8.10 -17.67 -1.95
C VAL A 54 9.26 -18.59 -1.60
N ARG A 55 10.45 -18.26 -2.07
CA ARG A 55 11.65 -19.07 -1.85
C ARG A 55 12.02 -19.09 -0.36
N ARG A 56 12.44 -20.24 0.13
CA ARG A 56 12.95 -20.43 1.49
C ARG A 56 14.38 -19.91 1.63
N GLY A 57 14.81 -19.68 2.87
CA GLY A 57 16.18 -19.23 3.18
C GLY A 57 16.44 -17.74 2.93
N LEU A 58 15.42 -16.96 2.61
CA LEU A 58 15.54 -15.50 2.43
C LEU A 58 15.72 -14.79 3.77
N SER A 59 16.46 -13.69 3.75
CA SER A 59 16.59 -12.78 4.89
C SER A 59 15.29 -12.01 5.12
N ASP A 60 15.08 -11.53 6.34
CA ASP A 60 13.87 -10.78 6.68
C ASP A 60 13.74 -9.53 5.80
N ARG A 61 14.84 -8.83 5.50
CA ARG A 61 14.81 -7.67 4.57
C ARG A 61 14.22 -8.03 3.22
N VAL A 62 14.62 -9.15 2.64
CA VAL A 62 14.09 -9.61 1.34
C VAL A 62 12.64 -10.04 1.48
N LEU A 63 12.26 -10.74 2.55
CA LEU A 63 10.87 -11.12 2.80
C LEU A 63 9.94 -9.92 2.96
N LYS A 64 10.40 -8.83 3.61
CA LYS A 64 9.66 -7.57 3.70
C LYS A 64 9.43 -6.97 2.31
N GLY A 65 10.46 -6.97 1.46
CA GLY A 65 10.35 -6.52 0.07
C GLY A 65 9.41 -7.37 -0.77
N VAL A 66 9.42 -8.70 -0.58
CA VAL A 66 8.49 -9.63 -1.25
C VAL A 66 7.05 -9.38 -0.77
N ALA A 67 6.85 -9.23 0.54
CA ALA A 67 5.54 -8.91 1.11
C ALA A 67 5.01 -7.56 0.58
N LEU A 68 5.89 -6.57 0.45
CA LEU A 68 5.54 -5.27 -0.11
C LEU A 68 5.09 -5.42 -1.57
N SER A 69 5.80 -6.20 -2.39
CA SER A 69 5.38 -6.48 -3.77
C SER A 69 4.03 -7.18 -3.87
N ILE A 70 3.74 -8.16 -3.00
CA ILE A 70 2.41 -8.81 -2.96
C ILE A 70 1.32 -7.82 -2.58
N PHE A 71 1.57 -7.03 -1.54
CA PHE A 71 0.64 -6.03 -1.02
C PHE A 71 0.32 -4.96 -2.07
N MET A 72 1.35 -4.43 -2.71
CA MET A 72 1.23 -3.44 -3.78
C MET A 72 0.56 -4.06 -5.02
N SER A 73 0.99 -5.24 -5.48
CA SER A 73 0.49 -5.85 -6.73
C SER A 73 -0.97 -6.25 -6.69
N THR A 74 -1.51 -6.49 -5.49
CA THR A 74 -2.93 -6.83 -5.31
C THR A 74 -3.81 -5.60 -5.10
N SER A 75 -3.19 -4.46 -4.78
CA SER A 75 -3.90 -3.19 -4.79
C SER A 75 -4.10 -2.78 -6.25
N HIS A 76 -5.35 -2.89 -6.72
CA HIS A 76 -5.81 -2.75 -8.12
C HIS A 76 -5.37 -1.51 -8.93
N GLN A 77 -4.54 -0.62 -8.40
CA GLN A 77 -4.40 0.77 -8.84
C GLN A 77 -2.98 1.21 -9.11
N PHE A 78 -2.02 0.30 -8.98
CA PHE A 78 -0.62 0.63 -9.20
C PHE A 78 -0.22 0.42 -10.66
N GLU A 79 -0.24 1.50 -11.44
CA GLU A 79 0.28 1.51 -12.81
C GLU A 79 1.79 1.24 -12.86
N SER A 80 2.56 1.75 -11.89
CA SER A 80 4.01 1.54 -11.80
C SER A 80 4.40 0.08 -11.52
N LEU A 81 3.49 -0.75 -11.00
CA LEU A 81 3.77 -2.16 -10.72
C LEU A 81 3.76 -3.05 -11.96
N GLN A 82 3.30 -2.56 -13.12
CA GLN A 82 3.51 -3.29 -14.38
C GLN A 82 5.00 -3.57 -14.62
N ALA A 83 5.87 -2.65 -14.19
CA ALA A 83 7.32 -2.81 -14.32
C ALA A 83 7.90 -3.88 -13.37
N PHE A 84 7.26 -4.09 -12.22
CA PHE A 84 7.73 -5.02 -11.20
C PHE A 84 7.10 -6.41 -11.33
N TRP A 85 5.87 -6.53 -11.85
CA TRP A 85 5.15 -7.80 -11.97
C TRP A 85 4.65 -8.01 -13.41
N PRO A 86 5.07 -9.09 -14.10
CA PRO A 86 4.79 -9.25 -15.54
C PRO A 86 3.31 -9.46 -15.90
N TYR A 87 2.39 -9.57 -14.92
CA TYR A 87 1.03 -10.07 -15.15
C TYR A 87 -0.09 -9.38 -14.35
N VAL A 88 0.14 -8.19 -13.79
CA VAL A 88 -0.89 -7.48 -13.01
C VAL A 88 -1.80 -6.69 -13.94
N VAL A 89 -3.10 -6.99 -13.90
CA VAL A 89 -4.16 -6.23 -14.57
C VAL A 89 -4.65 -5.13 -13.64
N ILE A 90 -4.49 -3.87 -14.05
CA ILE A 90 -4.91 -2.68 -13.29
C ILE A 90 -6.31 -2.28 -13.73
N THR A 91 -7.15 -1.92 -12.76
CA THR A 91 -8.49 -1.39 -13.03
C THR A 91 -8.59 0.05 -12.56
N ASP A 92 -9.25 0.89 -13.35
CA ASP A 92 -9.45 2.30 -12.99
C ASP A 92 -10.45 2.40 -11.83
N SER A 93 -9.93 2.70 -10.65
CA SER A 93 -10.65 2.67 -9.38
C SER A 93 -10.51 4.02 -8.68
N GLY A 94 -11.58 4.44 -7.99
CA GLY A 94 -11.77 5.79 -7.47
C GLY A 94 -11.04 6.11 -6.16
N TYR A 95 -9.78 5.70 -5.97
CA TYR A 95 -9.00 6.06 -4.76
C TYR A 95 -8.78 7.56 -4.63
N SER A 96 -8.67 8.02 -3.39
CA SER A 96 -8.33 9.39 -3.00
C SER A 96 -6.81 9.57 -2.92
N ALA A 97 -6.33 10.81 -2.76
CA ALA A 97 -4.89 11.10 -2.79
C ALA A 97 -4.08 10.46 -1.64
N GLU A 98 -4.73 10.18 -0.51
CA GLU A 98 -4.13 9.67 0.71
C GLU A 98 -4.06 8.14 0.78
N ASP A 99 -4.88 7.44 0.00
CA ASP A 99 -5.14 6.02 0.21
C ASP A 99 -3.86 5.20 0.11
N LEU A 100 -3.04 5.45 -0.92
CA LEU A 100 -1.85 4.65 -1.19
C LEU A 100 -0.75 4.82 -0.14
N VAL A 101 -0.51 6.07 0.24
CA VAL A 101 0.48 6.42 1.26
C VAL A 101 0.04 5.89 2.62
N SER A 102 -1.25 5.98 2.94
CA SER A 102 -1.81 5.42 4.19
C SER A 102 -1.69 3.90 4.24
N ASN A 103 -1.87 3.24 3.09
CA ASN A 103 -1.72 1.79 2.97
C ASN A 103 -0.26 1.36 3.18
N LEU A 104 0.69 2.04 2.54
CA LEU A 104 2.12 1.81 2.73
C LEU A 104 2.54 2.06 4.19
N PHE A 105 2.03 3.13 4.80
CA PHE A 105 2.29 3.45 6.21
C PHE A 105 1.83 2.31 7.13
N GLY A 106 0.59 1.83 6.96
CA GLY A 106 0.05 0.72 7.74
C GLY A 106 0.81 -0.59 7.50
N PHE A 107 1.32 -0.82 6.29
CA PHE A 107 2.17 -1.97 5.99
C PHE A 107 3.50 -1.90 6.77
N CYS A 108 4.19 -0.75 6.75
CA CYS A 108 5.44 -0.55 7.50
C CYS A 108 5.23 -0.79 9.00
N GLN A 109 4.18 -0.22 9.58
CA GLN A 109 3.85 -0.44 11.00
C GLN A 109 3.64 -1.93 11.32
N ALA A 110 2.92 -2.66 10.46
CA ALA A 110 2.61 -4.08 10.66
C ALA A 110 3.85 -4.98 10.56
N VAL A 111 4.77 -4.66 9.65
CA VAL A 111 5.96 -5.46 9.36
C VAL A 111 7.08 -5.21 10.37
N ASP A 112 7.22 -3.96 10.83
CA ASP A 112 8.21 -3.56 11.83
C ASP A 112 7.69 -3.65 13.27
N TYR A 113 6.41 -4.03 13.45
CA TYR A 113 5.74 -4.08 14.76
C TYR A 113 5.93 -2.77 15.56
N THR A 114 5.92 -1.63 14.87
CA THR A 114 6.30 -0.32 15.42
C THR A 114 5.25 0.72 15.07
N ASP A 115 4.90 1.59 16.03
CA ASP A 115 4.03 2.73 15.77
C ASP A 115 4.83 3.93 15.26
N TYR A 116 4.71 4.21 13.95
CA TYR A 116 5.33 5.36 13.31
C TYR A 116 4.49 6.65 13.33
N THR A 117 3.36 6.70 14.03
CA THR A 117 2.43 7.85 13.98
C THR A 117 3.11 9.15 14.44
N SER A 118 4.03 9.07 15.39
CA SER A 118 4.82 10.21 15.87
C SER A 118 5.72 10.85 14.80
N PHE A 119 6.05 10.12 13.73
CA PHE A 119 6.87 10.60 12.61
C PHE A 119 6.07 11.29 11.51
N LEU A 120 4.73 11.29 11.58
CA LEU A 120 3.87 11.85 10.53
C LEU A 120 3.71 13.37 10.60
N HIS A 121 4.35 14.06 11.56
CA HIS A 121 4.27 15.52 11.74
C HIS A 121 2.85 16.07 11.52
N ILE A 122 1.88 15.48 12.21
CA ILE A 122 0.46 15.79 12.03
C ILE A 122 0.23 17.28 12.29
N CYS A 123 -0.29 17.99 11.30
CA CYS A 123 -0.56 19.41 11.42
C CYS A 123 -1.70 19.72 12.43
N PRO A 124 -1.73 20.92 13.02
CA PRO A 124 -2.84 21.37 13.84
C PRO A 124 -4.18 21.31 13.09
N LYS A 125 -5.27 21.10 13.83
CA LYS A 125 -6.61 20.94 13.25
C LYS A 125 -7.04 22.14 12.41
N GLU A 126 -6.70 23.34 12.86
CA GLU A 126 -7.04 24.60 12.21
C GLU A 126 -6.35 24.71 10.85
N GLN A 127 -5.10 24.24 10.76
CA GLN A 127 -4.36 24.18 9.50
C GLN A 127 -4.98 23.15 8.54
N ALA A 128 -5.33 21.97 9.04
CA ALA A 128 -6.01 20.95 8.25
C ALA A 128 -7.34 21.46 7.67
N TRP A 129 -8.13 22.21 8.45
CA TRP A 129 -9.37 22.83 7.97
C TRP A 129 -9.13 23.88 6.89
N ARG A 130 -8.14 24.77 7.05
CA ARG A 130 -7.81 25.73 6.00
C ARG A 130 -7.46 25.06 4.67
N ILE A 131 -6.64 24.02 4.73
CA ILE A 131 -6.26 23.24 3.55
C ILE A 131 -7.52 22.60 2.93
N TRP A 132 -8.36 21.97 3.74
CA TRP A 132 -9.60 21.36 3.26
C TRP A 132 -10.54 22.38 2.60
N ASP A 133 -10.74 23.54 3.21
CA ASP A 133 -11.64 24.58 2.70
C ASP A 133 -11.14 25.20 1.38
N TYR A 134 -9.81 25.24 1.19
CA TYR A 134 -9.20 25.79 -0.02
C TYR A 134 -9.18 24.79 -1.19
N TYR A 135 -8.70 23.56 -0.94
CA TYR A 135 -8.53 22.56 -2.01
C TYR A 135 -9.76 21.68 -2.21
N GLY A 136 -10.66 21.63 -1.23
CA GLY A 136 -11.81 20.74 -1.24
C GLY A 136 -11.48 19.31 -0.77
N PRO A 137 -12.43 18.37 -0.94
CA PRO A 137 -12.30 17.03 -0.40
C PRO A 137 -11.19 16.24 -1.09
N VAL A 138 -10.35 15.56 -0.28
CA VAL A 138 -9.16 14.83 -0.75
C VAL A 138 -9.48 13.76 -1.81
N GLY A 139 -10.70 13.20 -1.81
CA GLY A 139 -11.16 12.23 -2.80
C GLY A 139 -11.32 12.73 -4.24
N GLN A 140 -11.33 14.05 -4.44
CA GLN A 140 -11.28 14.66 -5.77
C GLN A 140 -9.88 14.60 -6.38
N PHE A 141 -8.84 14.43 -5.55
CA PHE A 141 -7.47 14.30 -6.00
C PHE A 141 -7.12 12.82 -6.13
N LYS A 142 -6.57 12.44 -7.29
CA LYS A 142 -6.16 11.07 -7.57
C LYS A 142 -4.65 10.97 -7.45
N ASN A 143 -4.17 10.06 -6.60
CA ASN A 143 -2.75 9.74 -6.46
C ASN A 143 -2.53 8.25 -6.70
N LYS A 144 -1.93 7.91 -7.85
CA LYS A 144 -1.56 6.53 -8.21
C LYS A 144 -0.10 6.21 -7.88
N SER A 145 0.59 7.11 -7.16
CA SER A 145 1.99 6.97 -6.76
C SER A 145 2.13 6.67 -5.26
N VAL A 146 3.22 5.99 -4.89
CA VAL A 146 3.60 5.79 -3.48
C VAL A 146 4.08 7.10 -2.82
N LEU A 147 4.39 8.11 -3.63
CA LEU A 147 4.78 9.42 -3.11
C LEU A 147 3.55 10.17 -2.60
N PRO A 148 3.65 10.87 -1.45
CA PRO A 148 2.55 11.68 -0.95
C PRO A 148 2.25 12.85 -1.88
N LEU A 149 0.97 13.09 -2.12
CA LEU A 149 0.50 14.34 -2.70
C LEU A 149 0.34 15.34 -1.55
N LEU A 150 1.19 16.36 -1.53
CA LEU A 150 1.21 17.40 -0.51
C LEU A 150 0.38 18.59 -0.95
N PHE A 151 -0.33 19.18 0.00
CA PHE A 151 -1.18 20.36 -0.19
C PHE A 151 -0.58 21.52 0.60
N PRO A 152 0.05 22.51 -0.07
CA PRO A 152 0.62 23.67 0.60
C PRO A 152 -0.44 24.45 1.39
N ASP A 153 -0.08 24.99 2.56
CA ASP A 153 -1.01 25.81 3.36
C ASP A 153 -1.37 27.09 2.59
N PRO A 154 -2.65 27.36 2.33
CA PRO A 154 -3.06 28.59 1.65
C PRO A 154 -2.70 29.87 2.40
N ALA A 155 -2.40 29.79 3.71
CA ALA A 155 -1.89 30.92 4.48
C ALA A 155 -0.41 31.24 4.21
N ASP A 156 0.34 30.30 3.62
CA ASP A 156 1.76 30.50 3.28
C ASP A 156 1.88 31.24 1.94
N THR A 157 2.27 32.51 2.00
CA THR A 157 2.41 33.37 0.80
C THR A 157 3.71 33.15 0.03
N SER A 158 4.61 32.30 0.53
CA SER A 158 5.93 32.09 -0.07
C SER A 158 5.95 31.00 -1.15
N CYS A 159 4.87 30.25 -1.31
CA CYS A 159 4.81 29.10 -2.21
C CYS A 159 3.65 29.20 -3.21
N THR A 160 3.76 28.45 -4.30
CA THR A 160 2.63 28.21 -5.21
C THR A 160 1.67 27.22 -4.55
N HIS A 161 0.42 27.61 -4.36
CA HIS A 161 -0.66 26.78 -3.77
C HIS A 161 -1.17 25.69 -4.72
N GLN A 162 -0.26 25.02 -5.43
CA GLN A 162 -0.59 23.85 -6.25
C GLN A 162 -0.18 22.57 -5.52
N PRO A 163 -1.04 21.53 -5.48
CA PRO A 163 -0.65 20.24 -4.94
C PRO A 163 0.54 19.65 -5.70
N TYR A 164 1.48 19.06 -4.98
CA TYR A 164 2.71 18.54 -5.55
C TYR A 164 3.15 17.23 -4.89
N SER A 165 3.98 16.45 -5.58
CA SER A 165 4.52 15.20 -5.02
C SER A 165 5.64 15.49 -4.01
N GLY A 166 5.51 14.96 -2.80
CA GLY A 166 6.53 15.03 -1.76
C GLY A 166 7.45 13.82 -1.73
N SER A 167 8.36 13.82 -0.76
CA SER A 167 9.22 12.67 -0.45
C SER A 167 8.58 11.76 0.59
N LEU A 168 8.81 10.45 0.46
CA LEU A 168 8.45 9.51 1.53
C LEU A 168 9.35 9.69 2.76
N PRO A 169 8.80 9.60 3.97
CA PRO A 169 9.61 9.48 5.18
C PRO A 169 10.58 8.31 5.09
N ALA A 170 11.76 8.43 5.71
CA ALA A 170 12.82 7.43 5.62
C ALA A 170 12.34 6.01 5.98
N PHE A 171 11.53 5.85 7.03
CA PHE A 171 11.03 4.54 7.44
C PHE A 171 10.14 3.87 6.38
N MET A 172 9.46 4.64 5.52
CA MET A 172 8.64 4.12 4.43
C MET A 172 9.46 3.81 3.17
N SER A 173 10.70 4.29 3.07
CA SER A 173 11.61 4.01 1.95
C SER A 173 12.64 2.91 2.25
N LEU A 174 12.70 2.39 3.48
CA LEU A 174 13.64 1.33 3.87
C LEU A 174 13.34 -0.04 3.23
N ILE A 175 12.09 -0.29 2.85
CA ILE A 175 11.65 -1.56 2.27
C ILE A 175 11.45 -1.35 0.78
N GLU A 176 12.32 -1.95 -0.02
CA GLU A 176 12.20 -1.94 -1.48
C GLU A 176 11.41 -3.17 -1.96
N PRO A 177 10.47 -3.01 -2.91
CA PRO A 177 9.74 -4.14 -3.48
C PRO A 177 10.69 -5.15 -4.14
N VAL A 178 10.52 -6.43 -3.83
CA VAL A 178 11.26 -7.54 -4.46
C VAL A 178 10.29 -8.41 -5.26
N ALA A 179 10.55 -8.58 -6.55
CA ALA A 179 9.62 -9.20 -7.50
C ALA A 179 10.25 -10.22 -8.45
N ASP A 180 11.45 -10.67 -8.13
CA ASP A 180 12.19 -11.63 -8.95
C ASP A 180 11.46 -12.99 -9.02
N PRO A 181 11.16 -13.53 -10.23
CA PRO A 181 10.58 -14.87 -10.42
C PRO A 181 11.36 -16.04 -9.81
N HIS A 182 12.66 -15.84 -9.51
CA HIS A 182 13.50 -16.79 -8.77
C HIS A 182 13.32 -16.72 -7.25
N ILE A 183 12.64 -15.69 -6.75
CA ILE A 183 12.36 -15.44 -5.33
C ILE A 183 10.88 -15.62 -5.01
N ILE A 184 10.00 -15.19 -5.92
CA ILE A 184 8.55 -15.24 -5.74
C ILE A 184 7.84 -15.55 -7.06
N ARG A 185 6.83 -16.41 -7.00
CA ARG A 185 6.01 -16.81 -8.14
C ARG A 185 4.55 -16.74 -7.77
N GLU A 186 3.72 -16.16 -8.64
CA GLU A 186 2.28 -16.22 -8.49
C GLU A 186 1.74 -17.52 -9.10
N LEU A 187 0.91 -18.23 -8.35
CA LEU A 187 0.17 -19.38 -8.83
C LEU A 187 -1.13 -18.90 -9.44
N ARG A 188 -1.27 -19.01 -10.76
CA ARG A 188 -2.55 -18.81 -11.43
C ARG A 188 -3.42 -20.04 -11.19
N ILE A 189 -4.60 -19.82 -10.62
CA ILE A 189 -5.64 -20.84 -10.43
C ILE A 189 -6.68 -20.65 -11.54
#